data_AF-A0A914MLK9-F1
#
_entry.id   AF-A0A914MLK9-F1
#
_cell.length_a   1.000
_cell.length_b   1.000
_cell.length_c   1.000
_cell.angle_alpha   90.00
_cell.angle_beta   90.00
_cell.angle_gamma   90.00
#
_symmetry.space_group_name_H-M   'P 1'
#
loop_
_entity.id
_entity.type
_entity.pdbx_description
1 polymer ?
#
loop_
_entity_poly.entity_id
_entity_poly.type
_entity_poly.pdbx_seq_one_letter_code
_entity_poly.pdbx_strand_id
1 'polypeptide(L)'
;MFKTIKEMKANNDFDIIALLHRQAWDEGGAHRGPQFLVFHREMLKAFELAMREASYKILQSTDVCLPYWDSTMDGSLPSPKDSYFFTADFIGSTNASGQVIDGPFSPWQTLMNTEYIQRDVGRHGSCYKEEYITWQMNQTKIENIIAYTSISDPGKCPTRVYSGNPELAHGGPHTFIGGNMGYITESANDPVFYNHHCFVDYLFEQWRKAKQNYSQRPIQYPLDNPACETKIHYRNEKMTQFPYIRNIDGCRNEYTDNMYEYAPRPTCSLQKPDCGSKYLFCDLSHVTIRCIAKVRIGGNCRGFTKGEKVCYNGECVNNVCVPYPVNTY
;
A
#
# COMPACT_ATOMS: atom_id res chain seq x y z
N MET A 1 -14.72 -1.46 9.18
CA MET A 1 -13.82 -0.75 8.23
C MET A 1 -14.55 0.14 7.23
N PHE A 2 -15.24 -0.34 6.19
CA PHE A 2 -15.80 0.57 5.16
C PHE A 2 -16.80 1.61 5.71
N LYS A 3 -17.67 1.22 6.64
CA LYS A 3 -18.56 2.17 7.34
C LYS A 3 -17.75 3.25 8.09
N THR A 4 -16.66 2.85 8.75
CA THR A 4 -15.74 3.74 9.48
C THR A 4 -15.07 4.75 8.56
N ILE A 5 -14.54 4.31 7.41
CA ILE A 5 -13.88 5.22 6.44
C ILE A 5 -14.90 6.19 5.83
N LYS A 6 -16.13 5.75 5.58
CA LYS A 6 -17.22 6.65 5.14
C LYS A 6 -17.59 7.68 6.21
N GLU A 7 -17.56 7.31 7.49
CA GLU A 7 -17.76 8.28 8.58
C GLU A 7 -16.62 9.31 8.61
N MET A 8 -15.36 8.88 8.46
CA MET A 8 -14.22 9.80 8.34
C MET A 8 -14.33 10.74 7.14
N LYS A 9 -14.97 10.29 6.07
CA LYS A 9 -15.24 11.15 4.91
C LYS A 9 -16.35 12.15 5.23
N ALA A 10 -17.41 11.71 5.89
CA ALA A 10 -18.55 12.55 6.26
C ALA A 10 -18.19 13.64 7.29
N ASN A 11 -17.22 13.40 8.17
CA ASN A 11 -16.75 14.38 9.16
C ASN A 11 -15.50 15.17 8.73
N ASN A 12 -15.04 14.99 7.49
CA ASN A 12 -13.83 15.60 6.88
C ASN A 12 -12.47 15.11 7.39
N ASP A 13 -12.39 14.17 8.35
CA ASP A 13 -11.10 13.66 8.84
C ASP A 13 -10.29 13.01 7.71
N PHE A 14 -10.95 12.28 6.81
CA PHE A 14 -10.30 11.68 5.65
C PHE A 14 -9.65 12.76 4.76
N ASP A 15 -10.38 13.84 4.49
CA ASP A 15 -9.95 14.91 3.59
C ASP A 15 -8.83 15.75 4.20
N ILE A 16 -8.89 15.99 5.52
CA ILE A 16 -7.81 16.65 6.26
C ILE A 16 -6.53 15.84 6.13
N ILE A 17 -6.57 14.52 6.35
CA ILE A 17 -5.37 13.68 6.27
C ILE A 17 -4.85 13.59 4.82
N ALA A 18 -5.73 13.47 3.83
CA ALA A 18 -5.34 13.51 2.43
C ALA A 18 -4.68 14.85 2.05
N LEU A 19 -5.13 15.96 2.64
CA LEU A 19 -4.56 17.28 2.43
C LEU A 19 -3.15 17.41 3.06
N LEU A 20 -2.90 16.79 4.22
CA LEU A 20 -1.57 16.76 4.83
C LEU A 20 -0.54 16.15 3.88
N HIS A 21 -0.89 15.07 3.17
CA HIS A 21 0.00 14.47 2.17
C HIS A 21 0.35 15.44 1.04
N ARG A 22 -0.66 16.11 0.48
CA ARG A 22 -0.48 17.12 -0.58
C ARG A 22 0.40 18.28 -0.12
N GLN A 23 0.12 18.85 1.05
CA GLN A 23 0.89 19.96 1.60
C GLN A 23 2.34 19.56 1.88
N ALA A 24 2.54 18.35 2.41
CA ALA A 24 3.89 17.82 2.63
C ALA A 24 4.64 17.54 1.31
N TRP A 25 3.94 17.23 0.22
CA TRP A 25 4.54 17.20 -1.12
C TRP A 25 4.95 18.61 -1.59
N ASP A 26 4.06 19.60 -1.48
CA ASP A 26 4.32 20.97 -1.91
C ASP A 26 5.50 21.61 -1.15
N GLU A 27 5.67 21.26 0.13
CA GLU A 27 6.79 21.67 0.97
C GLU A 27 8.06 20.82 0.77
N GLY A 28 7.96 19.69 0.08
CA GLY A 28 9.08 18.80 -0.26
C GLY A 28 9.49 17.81 0.84
N GLY A 29 8.63 17.51 1.81
CA GLY A 29 8.96 16.66 2.96
C GLY A 29 8.50 15.20 2.88
N ALA A 30 7.37 14.92 2.20
CA ALA A 30 6.78 13.57 2.19
C ALA A 30 7.50 12.56 1.30
N HIS A 31 8.26 13.03 0.30
CA HIS A 31 8.91 12.23 -0.73
C HIS A 31 10.30 12.80 -1.01
N ARG A 32 11.06 12.15 -1.89
CA ARG A 32 12.33 12.63 -2.44
C ARG A 32 13.47 12.73 -1.43
N GLY A 33 13.36 12.06 -0.29
CA GLY A 33 14.45 11.95 0.66
C GLY A 33 14.17 11.04 1.85
N PRO A 34 15.12 11.00 2.81
CA PRO A 34 15.08 10.13 3.99
C PRO A 34 13.79 10.17 4.82
N GLN A 35 13.05 11.28 4.79
CA GLN A 35 11.80 11.41 5.54
C GLN A 35 10.66 10.51 4.99
N PHE A 36 10.74 10.00 3.75
CA PHE A 36 9.65 9.28 3.07
C PHE A 36 8.97 8.20 3.94
N LEU A 37 9.74 7.22 4.45
CA LEU A 37 9.16 6.09 5.21
C LEU A 37 8.55 6.55 6.54
N VAL A 38 9.25 7.44 7.25
CA VAL A 38 8.84 7.89 8.59
C VAL A 38 7.66 8.86 8.56
N PHE A 39 7.55 9.69 7.52
CA PHE A 39 6.39 10.55 7.29
C PHE A 39 5.14 9.74 6.99
N HIS A 40 5.22 8.79 6.05
CA HIS A 40 4.05 7.98 5.70
C HIS A 40 3.61 7.11 6.88
N ARG A 41 4.53 6.62 7.72
CA ARG A 41 4.18 5.95 8.98
C ARG A 41 3.41 6.84 9.94
N GLU A 42 3.89 8.07 10.18
CA GLU A 42 3.19 9.00 11.08
C GLU A 42 1.79 9.34 10.53
N MET A 43 1.67 9.50 9.22
CA MET A 43 0.40 9.72 8.55
C MET A 43 -0.56 8.52 8.68
N LEU A 44 -0.05 7.29 8.54
CA LEU A 44 -0.85 6.07 8.77
C LEU A 44 -1.32 5.98 10.22
N LYS A 45 -0.48 6.36 11.18
CA LYS A 45 -0.89 6.47 12.58
C LYS A 45 -2.03 7.48 12.75
N ALA A 46 -1.91 8.68 12.18
CA ALA A 46 -2.96 9.69 12.25
C ALA A 46 -4.28 9.16 11.66
N PHE A 47 -4.20 8.45 10.53
CA PHE A 47 -5.36 7.83 9.89
C PHE A 47 -5.99 6.72 10.74
N GLU A 48 -5.19 5.82 11.33
CA GLU A 48 -5.72 4.75 12.16
C GLU A 48 -6.36 5.29 13.45
N LEU A 49 -5.81 6.34 14.05
CA LEU A 49 -6.43 7.00 15.21
C LEU A 49 -7.79 7.61 14.85
N ALA A 50 -7.87 8.33 13.72
CA ALA A 50 -9.14 8.86 13.22
C ALA A 50 -10.14 7.73 12.89
N MET A 51 -9.67 6.60 12.35
CA MET A 51 -10.50 5.41 12.15
C MET A 51 -11.06 4.87 13.46
N ARG A 52 -10.24 4.75 14.51
CA ARG A 52 -10.69 4.24 15.82
C ARG A 52 -11.71 5.19 16.45
N GLU A 53 -11.52 6.50 16.33
CA GLU A 53 -12.48 7.51 16.78
C GLU A 53 -13.82 7.42 16.03
N ALA A 54 -13.77 7.43 14.69
CA ALA A 54 -14.95 7.28 13.85
C ALA A 54 -15.69 5.96 14.15
N SER A 55 -14.94 4.86 14.31
CA SER A 55 -15.51 3.55 14.65
C SER A 55 -16.17 3.55 16.01
N TYR A 56 -15.57 4.19 17.02
CA TYR A 56 -16.20 4.34 18.32
C TYR A 56 -17.52 5.12 18.21
N LYS A 57 -17.55 6.20 17.44
CA LYS A 57 -18.76 7.00 17.22
C LYS A 57 -19.90 6.19 16.61
N ILE A 58 -19.65 5.43 15.54
CA ILE A 58 -20.71 4.74 14.77
C ILE A 58 -20.98 3.30 15.18
N LEU A 59 -20.04 2.64 15.86
CA LEU A 59 -20.11 1.22 16.21
C LEU A 59 -19.83 0.93 17.69
N GLN A 60 -19.50 1.95 18.51
CA GLN A 60 -19.12 1.79 19.92
C GLN A 60 -17.97 0.80 20.13
N SER A 61 -17.05 0.74 19.15
CA SER A 61 -15.88 -0.13 19.18
C SER A 61 -14.67 0.57 18.57
N THR A 62 -13.54 0.46 19.25
CA THR A 62 -12.22 0.85 18.74
C THR A 62 -11.46 -0.32 18.11
N ASP A 63 -12.08 -1.50 18.03
CA ASP A 63 -11.52 -2.70 17.40
C ASP A 63 -11.63 -2.60 15.87
N VAL A 64 -10.80 -1.72 15.32
CA VAL A 64 -10.63 -1.48 13.90
C VAL A 64 -9.16 -1.17 13.63
N CYS A 65 -8.65 -1.68 12.52
CA CYS A 65 -7.30 -1.44 12.07
C CYS A 65 -7.26 -1.17 10.57
N LEU A 66 -6.12 -0.63 10.11
CA LEU A 66 -5.80 -0.50 8.70
C LEU A 66 -5.17 -1.81 8.18
N PRO A 67 -5.79 -2.51 7.22
CA PRO A 67 -5.14 -3.63 6.56
C PRO A 67 -4.09 -3.14 5.56
N TYR A 68 -3.01 -3.90 5.39
CA TYR A 68 -2.09 -3.69 4.28
C TYR A 68 -2.63 -4.36 3.00
N TRP A 69 -2.31 -3.78 1.84
CA TRP A 69 -2.54 -4.40 0.54
C TRP A 69 -1.22 -4.93 -0.03
N ASP A 70 -1.02 -6.24 0.10
CA ASP A 70 0.09 -6.94 -0.55
C ASP A 70 -0.22 -7.19 -2.04
N SER A 71 0.04 -6.16 -2.85
CA SER A 71 -0.25 -6.20 -4.28
C SER A 71 0.58 -7.22 -5.07
N THR A 72 1.60 -7.86 -4.48
CA THR A 72 2.33 -8.92 -5.20
C THR A 72 1.43 -10.12 -5.52
N MET A 73 0.38 -10.33 -4.71
CA MET A 73 -0.62 -11.38 -4.93
C MET A 73 -1.45 -11.10 -6.17
N ASP A 74 -1.85 -9.85 -6.40
CA ASP A 74 -2.54 -9.42 -7.61
C ASP A 74 -1.59 -9.45 -8.82
N GLY A 75 -0.35 -9.00 -8.62
CA GLY A 75 0.69 -8.95 -9.65
C GLY A 75 1.12 -10.32 -10.19
N SER A 76 0.77 -11.40 -9.49
CA SER A 76 1.05 -12.78 -9.90
C SER A 76 -0.05 -13.37 -10.81
N LEU A 77 -1.14 -12.63 -11.05
CA LEU A 77 -2.17 -13.02 -12.01
C LEU A 77 -1.72 -12.77 -13.46
N PRO A 78 -2.27 -13.52 -14.44
CA PRO A 78 -2.03 -13.25 -15.86
C PRO A 78 -2.44 -11.84 -16.30
N SER A 79 -3.46 -11.29 -15.63
CA SER A 79 -3.98 -9.95 -15.81
C SER A 79 -4.30 -9.38 -14.43
N PRO A 80 -3.37 -8.66 -13.78
CA PRO A 80 -3.54 -8.19 -12.41
C PRO A 80 -4.79 -7.31 -12.19
N LYS A 81 -5.23 -6.57 -13.22
CA LYS A 81 -6.47 -5.77 -13.17
C LYS A 81 -7.73 -6.60 -12.99
N ASP A 82 -7.67 -7.92 -13.24
CA ASP A 82 -8.79 -8.84 -13.09
C ASP A 82 -8.89 -9.46 -11.69
N SER A 83 -8.02 -9.04 -10.77
CA SER A 83 -8.16 -9.36 -9.36
C SER A 83 -9.54 -8.99 -8.83
N TYR A 84 -10.08 -9.87 -8.00
CA TYR A 84 -11.33 -9.65 -7.28
C TYR A 84 -11.27 -8.44 -6.33
N PHE A 85 -10.07 -7.98 -5.98
CA PHE A 85 -9.86 -6.76 -5.20
C PHE A 85 -10.46 -5.52 -5.90
N PHE A 86 -10.45 -5.46 -7.23
CA PHE A 86 -11.01 -4.35 -8.04
C PHE A 86 -12.50 -4.52 -8.37
N THR A 87 -13.29 -4.92 -7.39
CA THR A 87 -14.75 -5.13 -7.51
C THR A 87 -15.51 -4.39 -6.41
N ALA A 88 -16.83 -4.29 -6.58
CA ALA A 88 -17.74 -3.62 -5.63
C ALA A 88 -17.64 -4.15 -4.18
N ASP A 89 -17.22 -5.41 -4.00
CA ASP A 89 -17.06 -6.01 -2.66
C ASP A 89 -15.87 -5.43 -1.88
N PHE A 90 -14.91 -4.82 -2.58
CA PHE A 90 -13.68 -4.28 -2.02
C PHE A 90 -13.52 -2.80 -2.35
N ILE A 91 -12.68 -2.44 -3.32
CA ILE A 91 -12.34 -1.04 -3.56
C ILE A 91 -13.16 -0.42 -4.70
N GLY A 92 -14.05 -1.18 -5.36
CA GLY A 92 -14.89 -0.74 -6.46
C GLY A 92 -14.31 -1.02 -7.83
N SER A 93 -15.19 -1.13 -8.82
CA SER A 93 -14.92 -1.30 -10.25
C SER A 93 -14.93 0.04 -10.99
N THR A 94 -14.26 0.10 -12.14
CA THR A 94 -14.19 1.30 -12.98
C THR A 94 -15.02 1.18 -14.25
N ASN A 95 -15.67 2.28 -14.64
CA ASN A 95 -16.29 2.39 -15.95
C ASN A 95 -15.24 2.70 -17.05
N ALA A 96 -15.68 2.81 -18.31
CA ALA A 96 -14.81 3.10 -19.45
C ALA A 96 -14.07 4.45 -19.38
N SER A 97 -14.55 5.39 -18.55
CA SER A 97 -13.90 6.68 -18.31
C SER A 97 -12.93 6.68 -17.12
N GLY A 98 -12.78 5.54 -16.43
CA GLY A 98 -11.92 5.39 -15.26
C GLY A 98 -12.58 5.71 -13.91
N GLN A 99 -13.85 6.13 -13.91
CA GLN A 99 -14.55 6.47 -12.66
C GLN A 99 -14.86 5.21 -11.86
N VAL A 100 -14.57 5.23 -10.56
CA VAL A 100 -15.03 4.20 -9.61
C VAL A 100 -16.54 4.38 -9.40
N ILE A 101 -17.33 3.46 -9.95
CA ILE A 101 -18.80 3.63 -10.03
C ILE A 101 -19.58 2.76 -9.03
N ASP A 102 -18.94 1.83 -8.35
CA ASP A 102 -19.59 0.96 -7.36
C ASP A 102 -18.72 0.73 -6.11
N GLY A 103 -19.23 -0.10 -5.20
CA GLY A 103 -18.55 -0.45 -3.96
C GLY A 103 -18.60 0.64 -2.89
N PRO A 104 -17.78 0.53 -1.83
CA PRO A 104 -17.89 1.38 -0.65
C PRO A 104 -17.42 2.83 -0.88
N PHE A 105 -16.76 3.11 -2.00
CA PHE A 105 -16.17 4.41 -2.31
C PHE A 105 -16.76 5.02 -3.59
N SER A 106 -18.06 4.79 -3.83
CA SER A 106 -18.82 5.40 -4.92
C SER A 106 -20.20 5.89 -4.45
N PRO A 107 -20.59 7.15 -4.70
CA PRO A 107 -19.70 8.25 -5.12
C PRO A 107 -18.68 8.56 -4.01
N TRP A 108 -17.59 9.24 -4.37
CA TRP A 108 -16.56 9.67 -3.44
C TRP A 108 -15.92 10.96 -3.93
N GLN A 109 -16.38 12.07 -3.36
CA GLN A 109 -15.92 13.38 -3.78
C GLN A 109 -14.44 13.55 -3.46
N THR A 110 -13.63 13.97 -4.42
CA THR A 110 -12.20 14.23 -4.17
C THR A 110 -11.96 15.66 -3.70
N LEU A 111 -10.77 15.93 -3.15
CA LEU A 111 -10.27 17.28 -2.86
C LEU A 111 -10.19 18.18 -4.11
N MET A 112 -10.33 17.63 -5.32
CA MET A 112 -10.42 18.36 -6.59
C MET A 112 -11.87 18.66 -6.99
N ASN A 113 -12.83 18.41 -6.10
CA ASN A 113 -14.27 18.56 -6.32
C ASN A 113 -14.82 17.70 -7.48
N THR A 114 -14.17 16.56 -7.78
CA THR A 114 -14.76 15.55 -8.66
C THR A 114 -15.71 14.66 -7.86
N GLU A 115 -16.81 14.19 -8.47
CA GLU A 115 -17.81 13.34 -7.80
C GLU A 115 -17.32 11.91 -7.51
N TYR A 116 -16.40 11.42 -8.35
CA TYR A 116 -15.85 10.07 -8.27
C TYR A 116 -14.33 10.10 -8.21
N ILE A 117 -13.76 9.06 -7.59
CA ILE A 117 -12.35 8.68 -7.74
C ILE A 117 -12.13 8.20 -9.18
N GLN A 118 -10.97 8.55 -9.74
CA GLN A 118 -10.49 8.07 -11.03
C GLN A 118 -9.41 7.01 -10.83
N ARG A 119 -9.49 5.91 -11.58
CA ARG A 119 -8.46 4.85 -11.66
C ARG A 119 -8.36 4.32 -13.10
N ASP A 120 -7.18 3.85 -13.47
CA ASP A 120 -6.90 3.23 -14.76
C ASP A 120 -6.12 1.92 -14.55
N VAL A 121 -6.75 1.01 -13.81
CA VAL A 121 -6.10 -0.15 -13.20
C VAL A 121 -5.44 -1.05 -14.24
N GLY A 122 -4.12 -1.20 -14.12
CA GLY A 122 -3.31 -2.07 -14.97
C GLY A 122 -3.03 -1.55 -16.37
N ARG A 123 -3.33 -0.28 -16.67
CA ARG A 123 -2.91 0.34 -17.95
C ARG A 123 -1.42 0.68 -17.98
N HIS A 124 -0.89 1.12 -16.85
CA HIS A 124 0.51 1.51 -16.67
C HIS A 124 1.06 0.90 -15.37
N GLY A 125 2.36 1.08 -15.11
CA GLY A 125 2.97 0.62 -13.87
C GLY A 125 2.92 -0.89 -13.65
N SER A 126 3.05 -1.30 -12.40
CA SER A 126 2.93 -2.70 -11.98
C SER A 126 2.54 -2.77 -10.52
N CYS A 127 1.97 -3.88 -10.07
CA CYS A 127 1.95 -4.18 -8.64
C CYS A 127 3.36 -4.20 -8.04
N TYR A 128 3.44 -4.26 -6.71
CA TYR A 128 4.70 -4.45 -6.00
C TYR A 128 5.31 -5.80 -6.40
N LYS A 129 6.65 -5.91 -6.35
CA LYS A 129 7.36 -7.09 -6.85
C LYS A 129 8.16 -7.80 -5.76
N GLU A 130 8.14 -9.13 -5.77
CA GLU A 130 8.94 -9.96 -4.85
C GLU A 130 10.45 -9.69 -4.97
N GLU A 131 10.93 -9.31 -6.15
CA GLU A 131 12.35 -8.96 -6.37
C GLU A 131 12.77 -7.72 -5.56
N TYR A 132 11.88 -6.73 -5.43
CA TYR A 132 12.14 -5.54 -4.61
C TYR A 132 12.07 -5.87 -3.13
N ILE A 133 11.11 -6.70 -2.71
CA ILE A 133 11.04 -7.18 -1.32
C ILE A 133 12.32 -7.93 -0.94
N THR A 134 12.77 -8.85 -1.79
CA THR A 134 14.01 -9.62 -1.59
C THR A 134 15.23 -8.71 -1.52
N TRP A 135 15.30 -7.72 -2.42
CA TRP A 135 16.37 -6.72 -2.38
C TRP A 135 16.35 -5.93 -1.07
N GLN A 136 15.19 -5.41 -0.65
CA GLN A 136 15.03 -4.62 0.58
C GLN A 136 15.45 -5.42 1.81
N MET A 137 14.98 -6.66 1.94
CA MET A 137 15.33 -7.56 3.06
C MET A 137 16.81 -7.94 3.11
N ASN A 138 17.56 -7.78 2.01
CA ASN A 138 18.99 -8.05 1.96
C ASN A 138 19.86 -6.82 2.28
N GLN A 139 19.26 -5.62 2.42
CA GLN A 139 20.04 -4.41 2.70
C GLN A 139 20.52 -4.36 4.15
N THR A 140 21.76 -3.92 4.35
CA THR A 140 22.36 -3.69 5.67
C THR A 140 22.69 -2.22 5.92
N LYS A 141 22.77 -1.42 4.86
CA LYS A 141 23.03 0.03 4.90
C LYS A 141 21.71 0.78 5.05
N ILE A 142 21.64 1.69 6.02
CA ILE A 142 20.42 2.46 6.30
C ILE A 142 20.04 3.34 5.11
N GLU A 143 21.03 3.92 4.43
CA GLU A 143 20.87 4.79 3.28
C GLU A 143 20.33 4.09 2.02
N ASN A 144 20.26 2.76 2.02
CA ASN A 144 19.61 2.00 0.95
C ASN A 144 18.09 1.85 1.18
N ILE A 145 17.62 2.00 2.42
CA ILE A 145 16.21 1.85 2.83
C ILE A 145 15.60 3.21 3.10
N ILE A 146 16.19 3.97 4.01
CA ILE A 146 15.88 5.37 4.27
C ILE A 146 16.85 6.18 3.40
N ALA A 147 16.50 6.47 2.14
CA ALA A 147 17.47 6.85 1.11
C ALA A 147 17.36 8.32 0.67
N TYR A 148 18.44 8.83 0.10
CA TYR A 148 18.51 10.12 -0.58
C TYR A 148 17.98 9.99 -2.02
N THR A 149 16.66 9.92 -2.18
CA THR A 149 16.01 9.54 -3.45
C THR A 149 15.97 10.67 -4.49
N SER A 150 16.11 11.93 -4.07
CA SER A 150 16.34 13.07 -4.95
C SER A 150 17.65 13.77 -4.61
N ILE A 151 18.72 13.32 -5.26
CA ILE A 151 20.07 13.85 -5.04
C ILE A 151 20.16 15.33 -5.44
N SER A 152 20.49 16.19 -4.46
CA SER A 152 20.57 17.65 -4.65
C SER A 152 21.77 18.11 -5.50
N ASP A 153 22.92 17.45 -5.36
CA ASP A 153 24.13 17.66 -6.16
C ASP A 153 24.73 16.30 -6.57
N PRO A 154 24.35 15.74 -7.73
CA PRO A 154 24.82 14.43 -8.20
C PRO A 154 26.34 14.30 -8.35
N GLY A 155 27.06 15.42 -8.49
CA GLY A 155 28.52 15.42 -8.57
C GLY A 155 29.22 15.32 -7.21
N LYS A 156 28.49 15.55 -6.10
CA LYS A 156 29.05 15.59 -4.75
C LYS A 156 28.40 14.60 -3.78
N CYS A 157 27.18 14.14 -4.05
CA CYS A 157 26.56 13.12 -3.23
C CYS A 157 27.20 11.75 -3.48
N PRO A 158 27.83 11.10 -2.49
CA PRO A 158 28.52 9.84 -2.68
C PRO A 158 27.57 8.64 -2.78
N THR A 159 26.26 8.86 -2.60
CA THR A 159 25.28 7.79 -2.48
C THR A 159 24.59 7.49 -3.80
N ARG A 160 24.20 6.23 -3.98
CA ARG A 160 23.43 5.77 -5.13
C ARG A 160 22.04 5.32 -4.68
N VAL A 161 21.03 5.64 -5.49
CA VAL A 161 19.67 5.13 -5.33
C VAL A 161 19.49 3.90 -6.22
N TYR A 162 18.94 2.83 -5.66
CA TYR A 162 18.66 1.59 -6.37
C TYR A 162 17.16 1.45 -6.62
N SER A 163 16.77 0.83 -7.74
CA SER A 163 15.36 0.63 -8.10
C SER A 163 14.56 -0.16 -7.06
N GLY A 164 15.22 -1.03 -6.30
CA GLY A 164 14.60 -1.77 -5.19
C GLY A 164 14.38 -0.95 -3.91
N ASN A 165 14.86 0.30 -3.83
CA ASN A 165 14.59 1.17 -2.69
C ASN A 165 13.07 1.30 -2.45
N PRO A 166 12.59 1.32 -1.19
CA PRO A 166 11.16 1.43 -0.90
C PRO A 166 10.43 2.57 -1.61
N GLU A 167 11.06 3.75 -1.73
CA GLU A 167 10.44 4.89 -2.41
C GLU A 167 10.36 4.69 -3.94
N LEU A 168 11.31 4.00 -4.58
CA LEU A 168 11.16 3.73 -6.02
C LEU A 168 10.22 2.56 -6.28
N ALA A 169 10.28 1.52 -5.45
CA ALA A 169 9.44 0.34 -5.58
C ALA A 169 7.95 0.64 -5.34
N HIS A 170 7.61 1.52 -4.38
CA HIS A 170 6.21 1.86 -4.11
C HIS A 170 5.53 2.65 -5.23
N GLY A 171 6.30 3.32 -6.10
CA GLY A 171 5.77 4.08 -7.24
C GLY A 171 5.10 3.19 -8.30
N GLY A 172 5.46 1.91 -8.36
CA GLY A 172 4.82 0.92 -9.23
C GLY A 172 3.32 0.83 -8.98
N PRO A 173 2.87 0.43 -7.77
CA PRO A 173 1.45 0.34 -7.43
C PRO A 173 0.66 1.63 -7.61
N HIS A 174 1.25 2.80 -7.31
CA HIS A 174 0.62 4.10 -7.62
C HIS A 174 0.25 4.22 -9.09
N THR A 175 1.23 3.95 -9.96
CA THR A 175 1.06 3.99 -11.41
C THR A 175 0.14 2.87 -11.91
N PHE A 176 0.13 1.71 -11.23
CA PHE A 176 -0.73 0.57 -11.54
C PHE A 176 -2.20 0.84 -11.28
N ILE A 177 -2.55 1.48 -10.15
CA ILE A 177 -3.92 1.93 -9.93
C ILE A 177 -4.26 3.06 -10.90
N GLY A 178 -3.33 3.97 -11.17
CA GLY A 178 -3.53 5.09 -12.08
C GLY A 178 -4.55 6.10 -11.55
N GLY A 179 -5.04 6.99 -12.42
CA GLY A 179 -5.96 8.06 -12.03
C GLY A 179 -5.43 8.86 -10.85
N ASN A 180 -6.26 9.11 -9.81
CA ASN A 180 -5.83 9.89 -8.63
C ASN A 180 -4.61 9.25 -7.94
N MET A 181 -4.55 7.93 -7.81
CA MET A 181 -3.40 7.22 -7.21
C MET A 181 -2.09 7.43 -7.99
N GLY A 182 -2.16 7.75 -9.27
CA GLY A 182 -0.99 8.00 -10.12
C GLY A 182 -0.38 9.41 -9.94
N TYR A 183 -1.12 10.36 -9.37
CA TYR A 183 -0.65 11.72 -9.13
C TYR A 183 -0.34 11.93 -7.65
N ILE A 184 0.90 12.26 -7.30
CA ILE A 184 1.36 12.33 -5.90
C ILE A 184 0.45 13.24 -5.06
N THR A 185 0.13 14.44 -5.55
CA THR A 185 -0.74 15.45 -4.91
C THR A 185 -2.21 15.03 -4.75
N GLU A 186 -2.63 13.97 -5.43
CA GLU A 186 -4.01 13.49 -5.42
C GLU A 186 -4.15 12.07 -4.86
N SER A 187 -3.05 11.33 -4.75
CA SER A 187 -3.07 9.91 -4.43
C SER A 187 -3.81 9.58 -3.12
N ALA A 188 -3.63 10.41 -2.09
CA ALA A 188 -4.29 10.24 -0.79
C ALA A 188 -5.82 10.48 -0.81
N ASN A 189 -6.40 10.96 -1.92
CA ASN A 189 -7.86 11.00 -2.10
C ASN A 189 -8.49 9.61 -2.21
N ASP A 190 -7.73 8.64 -2.69
CA ASP A 190 -8.19 7.27 -2.90
C ASP A 190 -7.94 6.44 -1.62
N PRO A 191 -8.97 5.85 -0.98
CA PRO A 191 -8.78 5.05 0.22
C PRO A 191 -7.76 3.90 0.09
N VAL A 192 -7.52 3.38 -1.11
CA VAL A 192 -6.51 2.31 -1.35
C VAL A 192 -5.08 2.80 -1.08
N PHE A 193 -4.84 4.11 -1.10
CA PHE A 193 -3.56 4.74 -0.75
C PHE A 193 -3.04 4.24 0.60
N TYR A 194 -3.91 4.26 1.62
CA TYR A 194 -3.53 3.92 2.98
C TYR A 194 -3.22 2.44 3.12
N ASN A 195 -3.93 1.57 2.40
CA ASN A 195 -3.63 0.13 2.39
C ASN A 195 -2.30 -0.18 1.69
N HIS A 196 -1.99 0.50 0.59
CA HIS A 196 -0.70 0.41 -0.09
C HIS A 196 0.44 0.86 0.83
N HIS A 197 0.31 2.02 1.47
CA HIS A 197 1.34 2.52 2.38
C HIS A 197 1.49 1.68 3.65
N CYS A 198 0.43 1.04 4.16
CA CYS A 198 0.55 0.00 5.20
C CYS A 198 1.42 -1.17 4.74
N PHE A 199 1.40 -1.55 3.46
CA PHE A 199 2.29 -2.61 2.96
C PHE A 199 3.74 -2.13 2.86
N VAL A 200 3.97 -0.89 2.45
CA VAL A 200 5.31 -0.28 2.46
C VAL A 200 5.87 -0.21 3.88
N ASP A 201 5.06 0.22 4.84
CA ASP A 201 5.44 0.27 6.26
C ASP A 201 5.62 -1.12 6.88
N TYR A 202 4.78 -2.09 6.50
CA TYR A 202 4.99 -3.50 6.85
C TYR A 202 6.38 -3.97 6.44
N LEU A 203 6.77 -3.74 5.18
CA LEU A 203 8.10 -4.13 4.67
C LEU A 203 9.21 -3.38 5.42
N PHE A 204 9.02 -2.09 5.71
CA PHE A 204 9.99 -1.35 6.50
C PHE A 204 10.14 -1.97 7.90
N GLU A 205 9.06 -2.27 8.60
CA GLU A 205 9.12 -2.92 9.92
C GLU A 205 9.72 -4.33 9.88
N GLN A 206 9.44 -5.14 8.86
CA GLN A 206 10.09 -6.44 8.69
C GLN A 206 11.61 -6.28 8.53
N TRP A 207 12.06 -5.31 7.73
CA TRP A 207 13.48 -5.01 7.57
C TRP A 207 14.11 -4.55 8.89
N ARG A 208 13.48 -3.63 9.62
CA ARG A 208 13.97 -3.16 10.92
C ARG A 208 14.08 -4.29 11.93
N LYS A 209 13.11 -5.21 11.95
CA LYS A 209 13.13 -6.40 12.82
C LYS A 209 14.26 -7.35 12.46
N ALA A 210 14.56 -7.51 11.17
CA ALA A 210 15.61 -8.42 10.68
C ALA A 210 17.03 -7.84 10.76
N LYS A 211 17.20 -6.52 10.67
CA LYS A 211 18.53 -5.88 10.49
C LYS A 211 18.97 -4.99 11.63
N GLN A 212 18.04 -4.57 12.49
CA GLN A 212 18.31 -3.70 13.61
C GLN A 212 17.89 -4.37 14.91
N ASN A 213 18.76 -4.33 15.91
CA ASN A 213 18.34 -4.67 17.27
C ASN A 213 17.45 -3.55 17.86
N TYR A 214 16.79 -3.85 18.98
CA TYR A 214 15.81 -2.94 19.59
C TYR A 214 16.41 -1.55 19.93
N SER A 215 17.67 -1.47 20.37
CA SER A 215 18.31 -0.19 20.73
C SER A 215 18.84 0.60 19.52
N GLN A 216 19.14 -0.06 18.40
CA GLN A 216 19.57 0.59 17.16
C GLN A 216 18.42 1.26 16.41
N ARG A 217 17.26 0.61 16.39
CA ARG A 217 16.03 1.02 15.70
C ARG A 217 15.67 2.51 15.83
N PRO A 218 15.61 3.11 17.04
CA PRO A 218 15.20 4.50 17.20
C PRO A 218 16.30 5.54 16.92
N ILE A 219 17.55 5.10 16.73
CA ILE A 219 18.70 6.01 16.55
C ILE A 219 19.36 5.89 15.17
N GLN A 220 18.91 4.97 14.31
CA GLN A 220 19.44 4.78 12.97
C GLN A 220 18.59 5.52 11.93
N TYR A 221 19.21 6.54 11.34
CA TYR A 221 18.72 7.38 10.25
C TYR A 221 19.96 7.90 9.53
N PRO A 222 19.88 8.17 8.21
CA PRO A 222 21.01 8.68 7.44
C PRO A 222 21.63 9.95 8.05
N LEU A 223 22.89 10.22 7.71
CA LEU A 223 23.58 11.44 8.15
C LEU A 223 23.15 12.63 7.30
N ASP A 224 22.84 13.75 7.93
CA ASP A 224 22.47 14.98 7.24
C ASP A 224 23.54 15.34 6.19
N ASN A 225 23.16 15.39 4.91
CA ASN A 225 24.11 15.65 3.82
C ASN A 225 23.56 16.64 2.78
N PRO A 226 23.99 17.92 2.78
CA PRO A 226 23.49 18.93 1.85
C PRO A 226 23.78 18.65 0.37
N ALA A 227 24.68 17.72 0.04
CA ALA A 227 24.87 17.28 -1.34
C ALA A 227 23.79 16.26 -1.77
N CYS A 228 23.19 15.54 -0.83
CA CYS A 228 22.26 14.45 -1.12
C CYS A 228 20.79 14.81 -0.90
N GLU A 229 20.50 15.80 -0.05
CA GLU A 229 19.14 16.15 0.34
C GLU A 229 19.02 17.63 0.76
N THR A 230 17.79 18.12 0.87
CA THR A 230 17.48 19.41 1.47
C THR A 230 17.29 19.28 2.99
N LYS A 231 17.37 20.41 3.71
CA LYS A 231 17.28 20.43 5.19
C LYS A 231 16.00 19.83 5.75
N ILE A 232 14.91 19.83 4.99
CA ILE A 232 13.62 19.29 5.45
C ILE A 232 13.71 17.80 5.81
N HIS A 233 14.64 17.08 5.19
CA HIS A 233 14.86 15.64 5.43
C HIS A 233 15.85 15.35 6.55
N TYR A 234 16.52 16.37 7.10
CA TYR A 234 17.52 16.17 8.15
C TYR A 234 16.92 15.47 9.36
N ARG A 235 17.74 14.65 10.00
CA ARG A 235 17.37 13.79 11.13
C ARG A 235 16.59 14.53 12.21
N ASN A 236 17.10 15.70 12.60
CA ASN A 236 16.57 16.47 13.74
C ASN A 236 15.61 17.59 13.33
N GLU A 237 15.34 17.74 12.03
CA GLU A 237 14.36 18.72 11.57
C GLU A 237 12.95 18.24 11.93
N LYS A 238 12.03 19.20 12.13
CA LYS A 238 10.63 18.89 12.38
C LYS A 238 10.04 18.18 11.18
N MET A 239 9.25 17.14 11.43
CA MET A 239 8.57 16.44 10.36
C MET A 239 7.51 17.36 9.75
N THR A 240 7.63 17.62 8.46
CA THR A 240 6.65 18.36 7.64
C THR A 240 5.22 17.90 7.94
N GLN A 241 4.30 18.84 8.18
CA GLN A 241 2.91 18.60 8.60
C GLN A 241 2.69 17.90 9.95
N PHE A 242 3.75 17.39 10.58
CA PHE A 242 3.73 16.79 11.92
C PHE A 242 4.78 17.45 12.84
N PRO A 243 4.68 18.78 13.09
CA PRO A 243 5.75 19.57 13.72
C PRO A 243 5.99 19.26 15.21
N TYR A 244 5.18 18.38 15.80
CA TYR A 244 5.33 17.88 17.16
C TYR A 244 6.36 16.74 17.29
N ILE A 245 6.85 16.21 16.17
CA ILE A 245 7.97 15.24 16.12
C ILE A 245 9.05 15.68 15.13
N ARG A 246 10.24 15.10 15.26
CA ARG A 246 11.33 15.21 14.28
C ARG A 246 11.30 14.02 13.32
N ASN A 247 12.00 14.10 12.20
CA ASN A 247 12.10 13.00 11.24
C ASN A 247 12.59 11.68 11.88
N ILE A 248 13.64 11.75 12.71
CA ILE A 248 14.16 10.58 13.45
C ILE A 248 13.13 9.93 14.38
N ASP A 249 12.17 10.70 14.89
CA ASP A 249 11.21 10.19 15.86
C ASP A 249 10.20 9.23 15.21
N GLY A 250 10.03 9.24 13.88
CA GLY A 250 9.27 8.21 13.16
C GLY A 250 9.96 6.83 13.15
N CYS A 251 11.21 6.74 13.60
CA CYS A 251 11.90 5.48 13.86
C CYS A 251 11.71 4.98 15.30
N ARG A 252 10.87 5.60 16.13
CA ARG A 252 10.62 5.10 17.50
C ARG A 252 10.07 3.67 17.52
N ASN A 253 10.36 2.91 18.57
CA ASN A 253 9.81 1.55 18.73
C ASN A 253 8.36 1.60 19.21
N GLU A 254 7.97 2.73 19.81
CA GLU A 254 6.66 2.97 20.41
C GLU A 254 5.49 2.83 19.42
N TYR A 255 5.73 2.98 18.12
CA TYR A 255 4.74 2.63 17.08
C TYR A 255 4.34 1.15 17.18
N THR A 256 5.32 0.25 17.26
CA THR A 256 5.06 -1.20 17.30
C THR A 256 4.95 -1.77 18.71
N ASP A 257 5.42 -1.05 19.73
CA ASP A 257 5.29 -1.48 21.12
C ASP A 257 3.90 -1.15 21.69
N ASN A 258 3.29 -0.04 21.24
CA ASN A 258 2.09 0.50 21.88
C ASN A 258 0.89 0.71 20.94
N MET A 259 1.08 0.77 19.62
CA MET A 259 0.02 1.21 18.69
C MET A 259 -0.48 0.13 17.74
N TYR A 260 0.42 -0.52 17.00
CA TYR A 260 0.05 -1.50 15.98
C TYR A 260 1.04 -2.66 15.87
N GLU A 261 0.54 -3.79 15.39
CA GLU A 261 1.35 -4.86 14.84
C GLU A 261 0.76 -5.29 13.48
N TYR A 262 1.59 -5.90 12.63
CA TYR A 262 1.11 -6.44 11.37
C TYR A 262 0.98 -7.95 11.42
N ALA A 263 -0.16 -8.44 10.91
CA ALA A 263 -0.31 -9.85 10.57
C ALA A 263 0.74 -10.26 9.51
N PRO A 264 1.27 -11.50 9.56
CA PRO A 264 2.19 -11.98 8.55
C PRO A 264 1.50 -12.06 7.17
N ARG A 265 2.31 -12.00 6.11
CA ARG A 265 1.83 -12.27 4.74
C ARG A 265 1.22 -13.68 4.66
N PRO A 266 0.05 -13.87 4.04
CA PRO A 266 -0.54 -15.18 3.81
C PRO A 266 0.43 -16.15 3.13
N THR A 267 0.45 -17.39 3.61
CA THR A 267 1.21 -18.50 3.03
C THR A 267 0.29 -19.69 2.76
N CYS A 268 0.71 -20.60 1.90
CA CYS A 268 -0.07 -21.77 1.54
C CYS A 268 0.81 -22.98 1.22
N SER A 269 0.16 -24.13 1.11
CA SER A 269 0.79 -25.38 0.70
C SER A 269 -0.20 -26.26 -0.04
N LEU A 270 0.25 -27.42 -0.52
CA LEU A 270 -0.63 -28.45 -1.09
C LEU A 270 -1.73 -28.89 -0.10
N GLN A 271 -1.44 -28.91 1.21
CA GLN A 271 -2.40 -29.32 2.25
C GLN A 271 -3.33 -28.17 2.67
N LYS A 272 -2.92 -26.91 2.45
CA LYS A 272 -3.69 -25.71 2.78
C LYS A 272 -3.75 -24.78 1.56
N PRO A 273 -4.52 -25.13 0.52
CA PRO A 273 -4.49 -24.44 -0.77
C PRO A 273 -5.34 -23.16 -0.82
N ASP A 274 -5.99 -22.77 0.28
CA ASP A 274 -6.91 -21.63 0.34
C ASP A 274 -6.29 -20.36 0.94
N CYS A 275 -5.03 -20.40 1.35
CA CYS A 275 -4.35 -19.26 1.99
C CYS A 275 -5.05 -18.71 3.23
N GLY A 276 -5.95 -19.48 3.86
CA GLY A 276 -6.81 -19.01 4.93
C GLY A 276 -7.82 -17.93 4.51
N SER A 277 -8.09 -17.75 3.22
CA SER A 277 -8.99 -16.72 2.71
C SER A 277 -9.79 -17.19 1.50
N LYS A 278 -11.10 -17.00 1.53
CA LYS A 278 -11.97 -17.29 0.38
C LYS A 278 -11.68 -16.43 -0.86
N TYR A 279 -10.92 -15.35 -0.70
CA TYR A 279 -10.52 -14.40 -1.75
C TYR A 279 -9.14 -14.66 -2.33
N LEU A 280 -8.42 -15.64 -1.79
CA LEU A 280 -7.09 -16.04 -2.26
C LEU A 280 -7.14 -17.51 -2.72
N PHE A 281 -6.11 -17.91 -3.47
CA PHE A 281 -5.83 -19.31 -3.76
C PHE A 281 -4.31 -19.54 -3.76
N CYS A 282 -3.90 -20.78 -3.58
CA CYS A 282 -2.51 -21.17 -3.62
C CYS A 282 -2.07 -21.48 -5.06
N ASP A 283 -1.03 -20.79 -5.54
CA ASP A 283 -0.35 -21.13 -6.79
C ASP A 283 0.45 -22.42 -6.61
N LEU A 284 -0.02 -23.48 -7.24
CA LEU A 284 0.65 -24.78 -7.23
C LEU A 284 1.28 -25.08 -8.61
N SER A 285 0.88 -24.34 -9.64
CA SER A 285 1.25 -24.55 -11.03
C SER A 285 2.61 -23.99 -11.39
N HIS A 286 3.04 -22.91 -10.72
CA HIS A 286 4.35 -22.31 -10.93
C HIS A 286 5.40 -22.80 -9.92
N VAL A 287 6.66 -22.41 -10.16
CA VAL A 287 7.83 -22.86 -9.38
C VAL A 287 7.74 -22.43 -7.91
N THR A 288 7.23 -21.23 -7.65
CA THR A 288 7.11 -20.69 -6.29
C THR A 288 5.69 -20.88 -5.77
N ILE A 289 5.53 -21.69 -4.73
CA ILE A 289 4.25 -21.85 -4.03
C ILE A 289 3.97 -20.59 -3.21
N ARG A 290 2.86 -19.92 -3.50
CA ARG A 290 2.48 -18.65 -2.87
C ARG A 290 0.99 -18.38 -2.98
N CYS A 291 0.50 -17.48 -2.14
CA CYS A 291 -0.86 -16.99 -2.21
C CYS A 291 -1.04 -15.97 -3.32
N ILE A 292 -2.14 -16.09 -4.07
CA ILE A 292 -2.53 -15.21 -5.17
C ILE A 292 -3.97 -14.76 -4.97
N ALA A 293 -4.28 -13.53 -5.40
CA ALA A 293 -5.64 -13.00 -5.39
C ALA A 293 -6.54 -13.77 -6.37
N LYS A 294 -7.79 -14.08 -5.97
CA LYS A 294 -8.74 -14.67 -6.90
C LYS A 294 -9.15 -13.71 -8.01
N VAL A 295 -9.57 -14.28 -9.12
CA VAL A 295 -9.99 -13.56 -10.33
C VAL A 295 -11.50 -13.35 -10.33
N ARG A 296 -11.96 -12.17 -10.74
CA ARG A 296 -13.39 -11.86 -10.93
C ARG A 296 -13.99 -12.56 -12.14
N ILE A 297 -15.31 -12.72 -12.16
CA ILE A 297 -16.03 -13.22 -13.35
C ILE A 297 -15.73 -12.34 -14.56
N GLY A 298 -15.48 -12.97 -15.71
CA GLY A 298 -15.03 -12.34 -16.95
C GLY A 298 -13.51 -12.09 -17.02
N GLY A 299 -12.79 -12.30 -15.92
CA GLY A 299 -11.34 -12.11 -15.84
C GLY A 299 -10.51 -13.29 -16.38
N ASN A 300 -9.24 -13.03 -16.68
CA ASN A 300 -8.30 -14.02 -17.20
C ASN A 300 -7.77 -14.95 -16.09
N CYS A 301 -8.02 -16.25 -16.21
CA CYS A 301 -7.60 -17.29 -15.25
C CYS A 301 -6.57 -18.29 -15.82
N ARG A 302 -5.91 -17.95 -16.93
CA ARG A 302 -4.90 -18.79 -17.59
C ARG A 302 -3.71 -19.13 -16.66
N GLY A 303 -3.05 -20.25 -16.91
CA GLY A 303 -1.72 -20.55 -16.35
C GLY A 303 -1.73 -21.32 -15.04
N PHE A 304 -2.89 -21.60 -14.48
CA PHE A 304 -3.06 -22.45 -13.30
C PHE A 304 -3.75 -23.76 -13.70
N THR A 305 -3.00 -24.87 -13.65
CA THR A 305 -3.35 -26.16 -14.26
C THR A 305 -3.36 -27.33 -13.28
N LYS A 306 -3.14 -27.12 -11.99
CA LYS A 306 -3.10 -28.17 -10.96
C LYS A 306 -4.37 -28.23 -10.10
N GLY A 307 -5.47 -27.67 -10.59
CA GLY A 307 -6.78 -27.68 -9.92
C GLY A 307 -6.98 -26.52 -8.95
N GLU A 308 -6.20 -25.45 -9.08
CA GLU A 308 -6.38 -24.23 -8.30
C GLU A 308 -7.77 -23.62 -8.50
N LYS A 309 -8.39 -23.15 -7.42
CA LYS A 309 -9.68 -22.43 -7.46
C LYS A 309 -9.47 -20.95 -7.75
N VAL A 310 -8.98 -20.64 -8.96
CA VAL A 310 -8.56 -19.29 -9.39
C VAL A 310 -9.70 -18.28 -9.34
N CYS A 311 -10.90 -18.68 -9.79
CA CYS A 311 -12.06 -17.80 -9.91
C CYS A 311 -12.79 -17.65 -8.57
N TYR A 312 -13.23 -16.43 -8.26
CA TYR A 312 -14.15 -16.20 -7.16
C TYR A 312 -15.59 -16.50 -7.60
N ASN A 313 -16.30 -17.36 -6.86
CA ASN A 313 -17.67 -17.80 -7.17
C ASN A 313 -17.89 -18.31 -8.61
N GLY A 314 -16.89 -18.99 -9.17
CA GLY A 314 -16.94 -19.51 -10.52
C GLY A 314 -15.82 -20.50 -10.82
N GLU A 315 -15.73 -20.88 -12.09
CA GLU A 315 -14.71 -21.79 -12.61
C GLU A 315 -13.99 -21.21 -13.83
N CYS A 316 -12.77 -21.71 -14.09
CA CYS A 316 -11.97 -21.26 -15.22
C CYS A 316 -12.33 -22.10 -16.46
N VAL A 317 -13.03 -21.50 -17.42
CA VAL A 317 -13.45 -22.14 -18.68
C VAL A 317 -12.86 -21.36 -19.84
N ASN A 318 -12.12 -22.04 -20.72
CA ASN A 318 -11.45 -21.41 -21.87
C ASN A 318 -10.59 -20.18 -21.48
N ASN A 319 -9.87 -20.27 -20.36
CA ASN A 319 -9.04 -19.21 -19.77
C ASN A 319 -9.80 -17.99 -19.22
N VAL A 320 -11.12 -18.07 -19.08
CA VAL A 320 -11.95 -16.99 -18.52
C VAL A 320 -12.73 -17.50 -17.32
N CYS A 321 -12.81 -16.70 -16.26
CA CYS A 321 -13.67 -17.01 -15.12
C CYS A 321 -15.14 -16.85 -15.49
N VAL A 322 -15.90 -17.93 -15.40
CA VAL A 322 -17.36 -17.95 -15.64
C VAL A 322 -18.09 -18.33 -14.34
N PRO A 323 -19.33 -17.83 -14.12
CA PRO A 323 -20.12 -18.25 -12.96
C PRO A 323 -20.32 -19.75 -12.96
N TYR A 324 -20.42 -20.36 -11.78
CA TYR A 324 -20.83 -21.77 -11.70
C TYR A 324 -22.18 -21.96 -12.39
N PRO A 325 -22.42 -23.12 -13.04
CA PRO A 325 -23.73 -23.46 -13.55
C PRO A 325 -24.76 -23.29 -12.43
N VAL A 326 -25.83 -22.55 -12.69
CA VAL A 326 -26.95 -22.48 -11.75
C VAL A 326 -27.50 -23.90 -11.67
N ASN A 327 -27.33 -24.56 -10.53
CA ASN A 327 -27.98 -25.83 -10.29
C ASN A 327 -29.49 -25.57 -10.32
N THR A 328 -30.13 -25.88 -11.45
CA THR A 328 -31.59 -25.97 -11.55
C THR A 328 -32.01 -27.22 -10.79
N TYR A 329 -32.24 -27.08 -9.49
CA TYR A 329 -32.96 -28.08 -8.69
C TYR A 329 -34.44 -27.74 -8.64
#